data_AF-A0A7K7Y065-F1
#
_entry.id   AF-A0A7K7Y065-F1
#
_cell.length_a   1.000
_cell.length_b   1.000
_cell.length_c   1.000
_cell.angle_alpha   90.00
_cell.angle_beta   90.00
_cell.angle_gamma   90.00
#
_symmetry.space_group_name_H-M   'P 1'
#
loop_
_entity.id
_entity.type
_entity.pdbx_description
1 polymer ?
#
loop_
_entity_poly.entity_id
_entity_poly.type
_entity_poly.pdbx_seq_one_letter_code
_entity_poly.pdbx_strand_id
1 'polypeptide(L)'
;GHITAETVMSILRDKASGICVDAEGFRTAGSMVSVLPRDPALPCVHFFTATPDPSRSVFKPFMFVAGIKPVPQVRSPTFPQDPAKQIPRFQSSVDRRHELYRRHQAALELMEQDR
;
A
#
# COMPACT_ATOMS: atom_id res chain seq x y z
N GLY A 1 24.78 -10.69 -9.83
CA GLY A 1 23.63 -9.81 -10.07
C GLY A 1 23.50 -8.85 -8.91
N HIS A 2 23.29 -7.55 -9.18
CA HIS A 2 23.08 -6.53 -8.15
C HIS A 2 21.58 -6.20 -8.13
N ILE A 3 20.85 -6.72 -7.14
CA ILE A 3 19.41 -6.44 -6.98
C ILE A 3 19.28 -5.25 -6.04
N THR A 4 18.69 -4.16 -6.52
CA THR A 4 18.40 -2.97 -5.69
C THR A 4 16.93 -2.92 -5.29
N ALA A 5 16.60 -2.01 -4.39
CA ALA A 5 15.20 -1.74 -4.03
C ALA A 5 14.40 -1.30 -5.27
N GLU A 6 14.99 -0.47 -6.13
CA GLU A 6 14.40 0.01 -7.38
C GLU A 6 14.13 -1.15 -8.36
N THR A 7 15.04 -2.12 -8.45
CA THR A 7 14.82 -3.34 -9.26
C THR A 7 13.55 -4.06 -8.80
N VAL A 8 13.40 -4.27 -7.48
CA VAL A 8 12.22 -4.94 -6.92
C VAL A 8 10.96 -4.07 -7.08
N MET A 9 11.07 -2.75 -6.90
CA MET A 9 9.95 -1.83 -7.15
C MET A 9 9.49 -1.89 -8.60
N SER A 10 10.40 -2.01 -9.58
CA SER A 10 10.04 -2.18 -10.99
C SER A 10 9.29 -3.48 -11.24
N ILE A 11 9.74 -4.59 -10.64
CA ILE A 11 9.07 -5.90 -10.74
C ILE A 11 7.65 -5.81 -10.15
N LEU A 12 7.49 -5.18 -8.99
CA LEU A 12 6.19 -5.05 -8.33
C LEU A 12 5.21 -4.13 -9.07
N ARG A 13 5.68 -3.34 -10.04
CA ARG A 13 4.86 -2.50 -10.92
C ARG A 13 4.47 -3.18 -12.24
N ASP A 14 5.06 -4.33 -12.53
CA ASP A 14 4.90 -4.98 -13.82
C ASP A 14 3.50 -5.60 -13.96
N LYS A 15 2.69 -4.96 -14.81
CA LYS A 15 1.34 -5.44 -15.17
C LYS A 15 1.40 -6.61 -16.16
N ALA A 16 2.39 -6.64 -17.05
CA ALA A 16 2.47 -7.62 -18.13
C ALA A 16 2.79 -9.03 -17.61
N SER A 17 3.59 -9.13 -16.55
CA SER A 17 3.82 -10.41 -15.85
C SER A 17 2.68 -10.84 -14.93
N GLY A 18 1.67 -9.99 -14.71
CA GLY A 18 0.57 -10.26 -13.79
C GLY A 18 0.90 -10.03 -12.31
N ILE A 19 2.08 -9.48 -11.98
CA ILE A 19 2.46 -9.15 -10.59
C ILE A 19 1.62 -7.95 -10.09
N CYS A 20 1.56 -6.88 -10.89
CA CYS A 20 0.68 -5.75 -10.64
C CYS A 20 -0.66 -5.99 -11.32
N VAL A 21 -1.60 -6.63 -10.62
CA VAL A 21 -2.91 -6.96 -11.20
C VAL A 21 -3.77 -5.71 -11.30
N ASP A 22 -4.32 -5.51 -12.50
CA ASP A 22 -5.28 -4.46 -12.82
C ASP A 22 -6.39 -5.05 -13.70
N ALA A 23 -7.21 -5.90 -13.08
CA ALA A 23 -8.31 -6.60 -13.73
C ALA A 23 -9.65 -6.22 -13.07
N GLU A 24 -10.74 -6.41 -13.81
CA GLU A 24 -12.09 -6.19 -13.27
C GLU A 24 -12.32 -7.07 -12.03
N GLY A 25 -12.78 -6.46 -10.94
CA GLY A 25 -13.03 -7.15 -9.66
C GLY A 25 -11.79 -7.44 -8.81
N PHE A 26 -10.56 -7.27 -9.33
CA PHE A 26 -9.34 -7.41 -8.54
C PHE A 26 -8.22 -6.49 -9.01
N ARG A 27 -7.86 -5.53 -8.16
CA ARG A 27 -6.77 -4.60 -8.37
C ARG A 27 -5.79 -4.70 -7.21
N THR A 28 -4.49 -4.76 -7.52
CA THR A 28 -3.46 -4.73 -6.48
C THR A 28 -3.61 -3.45 -5.66
N ALA A 29 -3.86 -3.60 -4.35
CA ALA A 29 -4.13 -2.50 -3.43
C ALA A 29 -2.86 -1.80 -2.92
N GLY A 30 -1.69 -2.36 -3.22
CA GLY A 30 -0.40 -1.80 -2.87
C GLY A 30 0.74 -2.80 -3.00
N SER A 31 1.95 -2.31 -2.84
CA SER A 31 3.21 -3.05 -2.89
C SER A 31 4.15 -2.54 -1.80
N MET A 32 5.07 -3.40 -1.37
CA MET A 32 6.07 -3.07 -0.36
C MET A 32 7.46 -3.54 -0.78
N VAL A 33 8.48 -2.72 -0.52
CA VAL A 33 9.89 -3.12 -0.60
C VAL A 33 10.57 -2.71 0.69
N SER A 34 11.33 -3.59 1.33
CA SER A 34 12.05 -3.28 2.57
C SER A 34 13.54 -3.44 2.36
N VAL A 35 14.32 -2.48 2.83
CA VAL A 35 15.78 -2.54 2.91
C VAL A 35 16.15 -2.78 4.36
N LEU A 36 16.79 -3.93 4.60
CA LEU A 36 17.21 -4.39 5.93
C LEU A 36 18.75 -4.46 5.95
N PRO A 37 19.44 -3.40 6.39
CA PRO A 37 20.89 -3.40 6.50
C PRO A 37 21.39 -4.47 7.46
N ARG A 38 22.57 -5.04 7.20
CA ARG A 38 23.24 -5.94 8.16
C ARG A 38 23.85 -5.19 9.33
N ASP A 39 24.26 -3.93 9.08
CA ASP A 39 24.79 -3.06 10.11
C ASP A 39 23.62 -2.57 11.00
N PRO A 40 23.59 -2.93 12.29
CA PRO A 40 22.53 -2.49 13.20
C PRO A 40 22.55 -0.99 13.49
N ALA A 41 23.61 -0.26 13.12
CA ALA A 41 23.66 1.19 13.22
C ALA A 41 22.82 1.91 12.14
N LEU A 42 22.43 1.20 11.08
CA LEU A 42 21.62 1.74 10.00
C LEU A 42 20.13 1.37 10.19
N PRO A 43 19.19 2.30 9.95
CA PRO A 43 17.77 2.01 10.09
C PRO A 43 17.27 1.11 8.95
N CYS A 44 16.30 0.24 9.27
CA CYS A 44 15.48 -0.41 8.25
C CYS A 44 14.58 0.63 7.58
N VAL A 45 14.49 0.60 6.25
CA VAL A 45 13.59 1.47 5.48
C VAL A 45 12.59 0.61 4.73
N HIS A 46 11.30 0.88 4.95
CA HIS A 46 10.19 0.17 4.35
C HIS A 46 9.44 1.12 3.41
N PHE A 47 9.37 0.76 2.15
CA PHE A 47 8.70 1.53 1.12
C PHE A 47 7.33 0.94 0.84
N PHE A 48 6.28 1.76 0.88
CA PHE A 48 4.90 1.33 0.64
C PHE A 48 4.26 2.20 -0.44
N THR A 49 3.52 1.59 -1.36
CA THR A 49 2.57 2.36 -2.18
C THR A 49 1.27 2.60 -1.41
N ALA A 50 0.67 1.55 -0.84
CA ALA A 50 -0.59 1.59 -0.07
C ALA A 50 -1.70 2.41 -0.76
N THR A 51 -1.75 2.33 -2.09
CA THR A 51 -2.74 2.94 -2.97
C THR A 51 -2.97 1.96 -4.12
N PRO A 52 -4.18 1.94 -4.72
CA PRO A 52 -4.47 1.01 -5.80
C PRO A 52 -3.54 1.25 -6.99
N ASP A 53 -3.29 0.18 -7.74
CA ASP A 53 -2.40 0.16 -8.91
C ASP A 53 -0.98 0.68 -8.57
N PRO A 54 -0.10 -0.19 -8.04
CA PRO A 54 1.29 0.12 -7.77
C PRO A 54 2.04 0.72 -8.96
N SER A 55 1.69 0.37 -10.20
CA SER A 55 2.37 0.90 -11.39
C SER A 55 2.19 2.42 -11.51
N ARG A 56 1.08 2.96 -10.98
CA ARG A 56 0.73 4.38 -10.98
C ARG A 56 0.91 5.07 -9.63
N SER A 57 1.35 4.33 -8.63
CA SER A 57 1.55 4.84 -7.26
C SER A 57 3.00 5.21 -6.97
N VAL A 58 3.25 5.93 -5.88
CA VAL A 58 4.61 6.25 -5.39
C VAL A 58 4.96 5.39 -4.18
N PHE A 59 6.17 4.86 -4.14
CA PHE A 59 6.74 4.17 -2.97
C PHE A 59 7.16 5.22 -1.91
N LYS A 60 6.41 5.30 -0.81
CA LYS A 60 6.65 6.24 0.29
C LYS A 60 7.55 5.56 1.33
N PRO A 61 8.67 6.18 1.74
CA PRO A 61 9.54 5.60 2.75
C PRO A 61 8.91 5.69 4.14
N PHE A 62 9.07 4.64 4.92
CA PHE A 62 8.67 4.55 6.32
C PHE A 62 9.79 3.87 7.12
N MET A 63 10.16 4.48 8.26
CA MET A 63 11.19 3.95 9.16
C MET A 63 10.55 3.77 10.53
N PHE A 64 10.64 2.58 11.13
CA PHE A 64 10.08 2.31 12.46
C PHE A 64 11.01 2.85 13.56
N VAL A 65 10.94 4.15 13.81
CA VAL A 65 11.69 4.85 14.87
C VAL A 65 10.73 5.53 15.86
N ALA A 66 11.23 5.90 17.04
CA ALA A 66 10.45 6.65 18.01
C ALA A 66 10.09 8.06 17.46
N GLY A 67 8.91 8.57 17.82
CA GLY A 67 8.53 9.96 17.52
C GLY A 67 8.10 10.26 16.07
N ILE A 68 7.81 9.24 15.26
CA ILE A 68 7.26 9.46 13.90
C ILE A 68 5.93 10.20 14.02
N LYS A 69 5.80 11.29 13.26
CA LYS A 69 4.52 11.99 13.11
C LYS A 69 3.65 11.20 12.13
N PRO A 70 2.47 10.71 12.55
CA PRO A 70 1.57 10.01 11.64
C PRO A 70 1.07 10.98 10.56
N VAL A 71 0.97 10.49 9.32
CA VAL A 71 0.35 11.21 8.21
C VAL A 71 -1.15 10.89 8.23
N PRO A 72 -2.04 11.82 8.60
CA PRO A 72 -3.46 11.49 8.83
C PRO A 72 -4.16 10.84 7.62
N GLN A 73 -3.76 11.23 6.40
CA GLN A 73 -4.35 10.75 5.15
C GLN A 73 -4.09 9.26 4.86
N VAL A 74 -3.08 8.66 5.51
CA VAL A 74 -2.76 7.22 5.39
C VAL A 74 -3.28 6.39 6.56
N ARG A 75 -4.02 7.01 7.48
CA ARG A 75 -4.61 6.31 8.62
C ARG A 75 -5.96 5.72 8.25
N SER A 76 -6.13 4.41 8.46
CA SER A 76 -7.43 3.76 8.31
C SER A 76 -8.44 4.28 9.34
N PRO A 77 -9.75 4.29 9.01
CA PRO A 77 -10.80 4.58 9.97
C PRO A 77 -10.76 3.62 11.17
N THR A 78 -11.19 4.12 12.34
CA THR A 78 -11.36 3.30 13.54
C THR A 78 -12.85 3.07 13.77
N PHE A 79 -13.21 1.84 14.11
CA PHE A 79 -14.59 1.44 14.34
C PHE A 79 -14.78 1.08 15.81
N PRO A 80 -15.74 1.70 16.53
CA PRO A 80 -16.01 1.34 17.93
C PRO A 80 -16.39 -0.14 18.07
N GLN A 81 -17.27 -0.63 17.21
CA GLN A 81 -17.63 -2.04 17.08
C GLN A 81 -16.90 -2.67 15.90
N ASP A 82 -15.56 -2.70 15.94
CA ASP A 82 -14.76 -3.27 14.86
C ASP A 82 -15.08 -4.78 14.69
N PRO A 83 -15.57 -5.23 13.51
CA PRO A 83 -15.90 -6.64 13.28
C PRO A 83 -14.71 -7.60 13.43
N ALA A 84 -13.47 -7.11 13.29
CA ALA A 84 -12.27 -7.91 13.52
C ALA A 84 -11.97 -8.12 15.01
N LYS A 85 -12.55 -7.29 15.89
CA LYS A 85 -12.37 -7.34 17.36
C LYS A 85 -13.53 -8.01 18.08
N GLN A 86 -14.69 -8.16 17.43
CA GLN A 86 -15.87 -8.83 18.00
C GLN A 86 -15.76 -10.36 17.87
N ILE A 87 -16.40 -11.10 18.77
CA ILE A 87 -16.49 -12.57 18.72
C ILE A 87 -17.96 -12.96 18.52
N PRO A 88 -18.31 -13.74 17.49
CA PRO A 88 -17.42 -14.28 16.44
C PRO A 88 -16.86 -13.18 15.52
N ARG A 89 -15.64 -13.39 14.99
CA ARG A 89 -14.95 -12.40 14.14
C ARG A 89 -15.57 -12.32 12.75
N PHE A 90 -15.44 -11.15 12.12
CA PHE A 90 -15.77 -10.88 10.71
C PHE A 90 -17.23 -11.19 10.32
N GLN A 91 -18.18 -11.04 11.24
CA GLN A 91 -19.61 -11.20 10.94
C GLN A 91 -20.18 -10.09 10.03
N SER A 92 -19.45 -8.98 9.90
CA SER A 92 -19.73 -7.91 8.96
C SER A 92 -18.44 -7.32 8.39
N SER A 93 -18.53 -6.65 7.25
CA SER A 93 -17.43 -5.92 6.64
C SER A 93 -17.57 -4.42 6.89
N VAL A 94 -16.43 -3.74 6.94
CA VAL A 94 -16.35 -2.28 7.04
C VAL A 94 -15.31 -1.77 6.04
N ASP A 95 -15.52 -0.57 5.52
CA ASP A 95 -14.56 0.05 4.61
C ASP A 95 -13.35 0.60 5.39
N ARG A 96 -12.21 -0.09 5.29
CA ARG A 96 -10.97 0.27 5.97
C ARG A 96 -10.04 1.17 5.15
N ARG A 97 -10.45 1.56 3.93
CA ARG A 97 -9.62 2.39 3.04
C ARG A 97 -9.37 3.74 3.69
N HIS A 98 -8.09 4.12 3.81
CA HIS A 98 -7.71 5.45 4.27
C HIS A 98 -8.01 6.50 3.18
N GLU A 99 -7.97 7.78 3.56
CA GLU A 99 -8.33 8.89 2.68
C GLU A 99 -7.51 8.91 1.38
N LEU A 100 -6.19 8.79 1.49
CA LEU A 100 -5.30 8.81 0.32
C LEU A 100 -5.62 7.67 -0.66
N TYR A 101 -5.99 6.49 -0.17
CA TYR A 101 -6.39 5.35 -1.00
C TYR A 101 -7.64 5.68 -1.80
N ARG A 102 -8.68 6.18 -1.12
CA ARG A 102 -9.95 6.54 -1.78
C ARG A 102 -9.75 7.60 -2.86
N ARG A 103 -8.89 8.60 -2.61
CA ARG A 103 -8.55 9.63 -3.60
C ARG A 103 -7.81 9.05 -4.81
N HIS A 104 -6.84 8.16 -4.59
CA HIS A 104 -6.15 7.48 -5.70
C HIS A 104 -7.09 6.58 -6.49
N GLN A 105 -8.00 5.88 -5.81
CA GLN A 105 -9.00 5.06 -6.46
C GLN A 105 -9.92 5.89 -7.36
N ALA A 106 -10.47 7.00 -6.86
CA ALA A 106 -11.31 7.89 -7.67
C ALA A 106 -10.55 8.48 -8.87
N ALA A 107 -9.27 8.85 -8.69
CA ALA A 107 -8.43 9.34 -9.79
C ALA A 107 -8.16 8.25 -10.85
N LEU A 108 -7.97 7.00 -10.44
CA LEU A 108 -7.82 5.86 -11.36
C LEU A 108 -9.11 5.64 -12.16
N GLU A 109 -10.25 5.61 -11.48
CA GLU A 109 -11.57 5.42 -12.09
C GLU A 109 -11.88 6.51 -13.13
N LEU A 110 -11.58 7.79 -12.83
CA LEU A 110 -11.72 8.90 -13.79
C LEU A 110 -10.86 8.70 -15.04
N MET A 111 -9.61 8.28 -14.86
CA MET A 111 -8.69 8.08 -16.00
C MET A 111 -9.03 6.87 -16.86
N GLU A 112 -9.78 5.92 -16.31
CA GLU A 112 -10.33 4.78 -17.05
C GLU A 112 -11.58 5.16 -17.84
N GLN A 113 -12.36 6.15 -17.37
CA GLN A 113 -13.53 6.68 -18.07
C GLN A 113 -13.16 7.61 -19.24
N ASP A 114 -12.02 8.31 -19.14
CA ASP A 114 -11.49 9.20 -20.18
C ASP A 114 -10.84 8.44 -21.36
N ARG A 115 -10.82 7.11 -21.33
CA ARG A 115 -10.17 6.24 -22.32
C ARG A 115 -11.17 5.61 -23.28
#